data_AF-A0A1H3MML5-F1
#
_entry.id   AF-A0A1H3MML5-F1
#
_cell.length_a   1.000
_cell.length_b   1.000
_cell.length_c   1.000
_cell.angle_alpha   90.00
_cell.angle_beta   90.00
_cell.angle_gamma   90.00
#
_symmetry.space_group_name_H-M   'P 1'
#
loop_
_entity.id
_entity.type
_entity.pdbx_description
1 polymer ?
#
loop_
_entity_poly.entity_id
_entity_poly.type
_entity_poly.pdbx_seq_one_letter_code
_entity_poly.pdbx_strand_id
1 'polypeptide(L)'
;MEKNYDIKREPYRPMPVPKKPMEQACGYSRMEMVEPYLYEALKCLCGRKVCVTTTCGKYRGELLKVKRDHLVICEGQCVCYVRLQTVCAVMPEPKC
;
A
#
# COMPACT_ATOMS: atom_id res chain seq x y z
N MET A 1 -11.31 -18.72 65.87
CA MET A 1 -12.43 -17.80 65.59
C MET A 1 -12.53 -17.66 64.07
N GLU A 2 -13.20 -18.58 63.41
CA GLU A 2 -13.46 -18.51 61.96
C GLU A 2 -14.76 -17.75 61.73
N LYS A 3 -14.69 -16.65 60.99
CA LYS A 3 -15.88 -15.89 60.59
C LYS A 3 -16.43 -16.53 59.30
N ASN A 4 -17.57 -17.19 59.41
CA ASN A 4 -18.31 -17.74 58.28
C ASN A 4 -19.02 -16.58 57.55
N TYR A 5 -18.57 -16.24 56.34
CA TYR A 5 -19.23 -15.24 55.50
C TYR A 5 -20.21 -15.98 54.57
N ASP A 6 -21.48 -16.04 54.97
CA ASP A 6 -22.59 -16.47 54.10
C ASP A 6 -22.81 -15.42 53.00
N ILE A 7 -22.02 -15.52 51.93
CA ILE A 7 -22.20 -14.73 50.70
C ILE A 7 -23.38 -15.34 49.95
N LYS A 8 -24.58 -14.79 50.16
CA LYS A 8 -25.75 -15.06 49.31
C LYS A 8 -25.46 -14.57 47.89
N ARG A 9 -24.91 -15.43 47.03
CA ARG A 9 -24.71 -15.14 45.61
C ARG A 9 -26.07 -15.10 44.94
N GLU A 10 -26.50 -13.93 44.46
CA GLU A 10 -27.65 -13.87 43.56
C GLU A 10 -27.36 -14.73 42.31
N PRO A 11 -28.37 -15.45 41.80
CA PRO A 11 -28.19 -16.24 40.58
C PRO A 11 -27.87 -15.28 39.42
N TYR A 12 -26.82 -15.62 38.67
CA TYR A 12 -26.40 -14.86 37.50
C TYR A 12 -27.59 -14.67 36.54
N ARG A 13 -27.96 -13.41 36.30
CA ARG A 13 -28.89 -13.05 35.23
C ARG A 13 -28.07 -12.71 33.99
N PRO A 14 -28.20 -13.46 32.88
CA PRO A 14 -27.52 -13.11 31.64
C PRO A 14 -28.00 -11.73 31.19
N MET A 15 -27.05 -10.82 30.97
CA MET A 15 -27.33 -9.50 30.41
C MET A 15 -27.93 -9.67 28.99
N PRO A 16 -28.92 -8.86 28.60
CA PRO A 16 -29.45 -8.89 27.25
C PRO A 16 -28.35 -8.51 26.25
N VAL A 17 -27.97 -9.47 25.41
CA VAL A 17 -26.96 -9.28 24.35
C VAL A 17 -27.58 -8.39 23.27
N PRO A 18 -26.95 -7.26 22.89
CA PRO A 18 -27.42 -6.45 21.78
C PRO A 18 -27.43 -7.28 20.49
N LYS A 19 -28.61 -7.47 19.88
CA LYS A 19 -28.80 -8.27 18.64
C LYS A 19 -28.41 -7.53 17.35
N LYS A 20 -27.92 -6.29 17.44
CA LYS A 20 -27.51 -5.55 16.24
C LYS A 20 -26.14 -6.06 15.83
N PRO A 21 -25.93 -6.49 14.57
CA PRO A 21 -24.58 -6.71 14.08
C PRO A 21 -23.82 -5.41 14.35
N MET A 22 -22.61 -5.54 14.88
CA MET A 22 -21.68 -4.44 15.01
C MET A 22 -21.48 -3.88 13.58
N GLU A 23 -22.26 -2.88 13.18
CA GLU A 23 -22.03 -2.15 11.95
C GLU A 23 -20.64 -1.57 12.10
N GLN A 24 -19.69 -2.23 11.44
CA GLN A 24 -18.30 -1.88 11.52
C GLN A 24 -18.16 -0.53 10.85
N ALA A 25 -18.19 0.53 11.65
CA ALA A 25 -17.78 1.86 11.26
C ALA A 25 -16.25 1.84 11.09
N CYS A 26 -15.79 1.14 10.07
CA CYS A 26 -14.42 1.20 9.61
C CYS A 26 -14.46 1.53 8.13
N GLY A 27 -14.86 2.77 7.84
CA GLY A 27 -14.43 3.40 6.59
C GLY A 27 -12.93 3.62 6.68
N TYR A 28 -12.12 2.60 6.35
CA TYR A 28 -10.70 2.79 6.10
C TYR A 28 -10.62 3.66 4.84
N SER A 29 -10.48 4.98 5.00
CA SER A 29 -10.20 5.85 3.86
C SER A 29 -8.82 5.46 3.34
N ARG A 30 -8.77 4.64 2.28
CA ARG A 30 -7.53 4.28 1.60
C ARG A 30 -6.98 5.54 0.93
N MET A 31 -6.14 6.27 1.65
CA MET A 31 -5.36 7.38 1.08
C MET A 31 -4.34 6.78 0.12
N GLU A 32 -4.66 6.80 -1.17
CA GLU A 32 -3.69 6.55 -2.22
C GLU A 32 -2.97 7.87 -2.53
N MET A 33 -1.70 7.97 -2.16
CA MET A 33 -0.86 9.09 -2.59
C MET A 33 -0.50 8.84 -4.05
N VAL A 34 -1.28 9.45 -4.94
CA VAL A 34 -1.09 9.39 -6.38
C VAL A 34 -0.24 10.58 -6.81
N GLU A 35 0.78 10.32 -7.62
CA GLU A 35 1.57 11.35 -8.31
C GLU A 35 1.01 11.50 -9.75
N PRO A 36 -0.05 12.29 -9.98
CA PRO A 36 -0.79 12.27 -11.24
C PRO A 36 0.09 12.66 -12.45
N TYR A 37 0.89 13.71 -12.30
CA TYR A 37 1.75 14.20 -13.38
C TYR A 37 2.90 13.23 -13.69
N LEU A 38 3.50 12.62 -12.66
CA LEU A 38 4.56 11.62 -12.86
C LEU A 38 3.99 10.36 -13.51
N TYR A 39 2.82 9.90 -13.07
CA TYR A 39 2.12 8.76 -13.65
C TYR A 39 1.82 8.98 -15.14
N GLU A 40 1.27 10.14 -15.49
CA GLU A 40 0.97 10.49 -16.89
C GLU A 40 2.23 10.56 -17.74
N ALA A 41 3.29 11.21 -17.25
CA ALA A 41 4.57 11.30 -17.95
C ALA A 41 5.20 9.92 -18.18
N LEU A 42 5.21 9.06 -17.16
CA LEU A 42 5.73 7.70 -17.23
C LEU A 42 4.93 6.83 -18.21
N LYS A 43 3.61 7.03 -18.31
CA LYS A 43 2.76 6.29 -19.25
C LYS A 43 3.16 6.54 -20.71
N CYS A 44 3.63 7.74 -21.05
CA CYS A 44 4.16 8.08 -22.38
C CYS A 44 5.53 7.43 -22.68
N LEU A 45 6.22 6.95 -21.65
CA LEU A 45 7.54 6.32 -21.73
C LEU A 45 7.49 4.78 -21.73
N CYS A 46 6.30 4.17 -21.60
CA CYS A 46 6.15 2.72 -21.71
C CYS A 46 6.73 2.18 -23.03
N GLY A 47 7.47 1.08 -22.96
CA GLY A 47 8.18 0.45 -24.08
C GLY A 47 9.49 1.14 -24.47
N ARG A 48 9.97 2.12 -23.70
CA ARG A 48 11.27 2.78 -23.92
C ARG A 48 12.28 2.35 -22.87
N LYS A 49 13.56 2.40 -23.23
CA LYS A 49 14.65 2.31 -22.27
C LYS A 49 14.74 3.61 -21.47
N VAL A 50 14.76 3.47 -20.15
CA VAL A 50 14.80 4.57 -19.20
C VAL A 50 15.80 4.28 -18.09
N CYS A 51 16.37 5.33 -17.53
CA CYS A 51 17.11 5.31 -16.28
C CYS A 51 16.24 5.95 -15.20
N VAL A 52 15.81 5.15 -14.22
CA VAL A 52 15.01 5.60 -13.09
C VAL A 52 15.94 5.75 -11.89
N THR A 53 16.02 6.95 -11.35
CA THR A 53 16.74 7.21 -10.09
C THR A 53 15.73 7.22 -8.96
N THR A 54 15.96 6.41 -7.95
CA THR A 54 15.18 6.35 -6.71
C THR A 54 15.98 6.87 -5.54
N THR A 55 15.34 7.01 -4.38
CA THR A 55 16.00 7.36 -3.11
C THR A 55 17.09 6.36 -2.70
N CYS A 56 17.02 5.10 -3.14
CA CYS A 56 17.91 4.03 -2.70
C CYS A 56 18.88 3.54 -3.78
N GLY A 57 18.80 4.06 -5.02
CA GLY A 57 19.63 3.60 -6.12
C GLY A 57 19.06 3.92 -7.50
N LYS A 58 19.63 3.32 -8.53
CA LYS A 58 19.22 3.52 -9.93
C LYS A 58 18.86 2.20 -10.58
N TYR A 59 17.85 2.23 -11.43
CA TYR A 59 17.42 1.11 -12.27
C TYR A 59 17.50 1.53 -13.73
N ARG A 60 18.15 0.73 -14.56
CA ARG A 60 18.30 1.02 -15.99
C ARG A 60 17.73 -0.12 -16.81
N GLY A 61 16.72 0.17 -17.61
CA GLY A 61 16.00 -0.89 -18.29
C GLY A 61 14.83 -0.42 -19.12
N GLU A 62 14.08 -1.37 -19.65
CA GLU A 62 12.87 -1.08 -20.41
C GLU A 62 11.68 -0.90 -19.47
N LEU A 63 10.96 0.22 -19.62
CA LEU A 63 9.76 0.49 -18.86
C LEU A 63 8.58 -0.32 -19.41
N LEU A 64 8.25 -1.43 -18.77
CA LEU A 64 7.20 -2.34 -19.26
C LEU A 64 5.79 -1.80 -19.00
N LYS A 65 5.54 -1.34 -17.78
CA LYS A 65 4.18 -0.93 -17.35
C LYS A 65 4.25 0.07 -16.21
N VAL A 66 3.25 0.94 -16.15
CA VAL A 66 3.13 1.94 -15.10
C VAL A 66 1.74 1.85 -14.47
N LYS A 67 1.71 1.80 -13.15
CA LYS A 67 0.53 1.91 -12.29
C LYS A 67 0.62 3.20 -11.48
N ARG A 68 -0.46 3.56 -10.80
CA ARG A 68 -0.52 4.82 -10.03
C ARG A 68 0.41 4.81 -8.81
N ASP A 69 0.70 3.64 -8.28
CA ASP A 69 1.53 3.46 -7.08
C ASP A 69 2.93 2.93 -7.40
N HIS A 70 3.11 2.18 -8.50
CA HIS A 70 4.38 1.59 -8.91
C HIS A 70 4.59 1.56 -10.41
N LEU A 71 5.84 1.44 -10.83
CA LEU A 71 6.26 1.18 -12.20
C LEU A 71 7.00 -0.16 -12.28
N VAL A 72 6.99 -0.76 -13.46
CA VAL A 72 7.61 -2.05 -13.75
C VAL A 72 8.71 -1.81 -14.77
N ILE A 73 9.96 -2.12 -14.39
CA ILE A 73 11.14 -1.97 -15.24
C ILE A 73 11.82 -3.33 -15.42
N CYS A 74 12.22 -3.63 -16.66
CA CYS A 74 12.99 -4.82 -17.00
C CYS A 74 14.47 -4.45 -17.16
N GLU A 75 15.30 -4.91 -16.23
CA GLU A 75 16.75 -4.71 -16.22
C GLU A 75 17.43 -6.04 -16.51
N GLY A 76 17.89 -6.22 -17.75
CA GLY A 76 18.46 -7.49 -18.21
C GLY A 76 17.42 -8.61 -18.22
N GLN A 77 17.57 -9.58 -17.31
CA GLN A 77 16.65 -10.71 -17.14
C GLN A 77 15.74 -10.56 -15.91
N CYS A 78 15.88 -9.47 -15.14
CA CYS A 78 15.15 -9.23 -13.91
C CYS A 78 14.03 -8.22 -14.14
N VAL A 79 12.86 -8.48 -13.53
CA VAL A 79 11.74 -7.55 -13.50
C VAL A 79 11.64 -6.91 -12.13
N CYS A 80 11.75 -5.59 -12.08
CA CYS A 80 11.75 -4.80 -10.86
C CYS A 80 10.46 -3.99 -10.75
N TYR A 81 9.88 -3.96 -9.55
CA TYR A 81 8.72 -3.16 -9.20
C TYR A 81 9.19 -2.00 -8.33
N VAL A 82 9.05 -0.77 -8.84
CA VAL A 82 9.55 0.43 -8.17
C VAL A 82 8.37 1.31 -7.80
N ARG A 83 8.29 1.73 -6.54
CA ARG A 83 7.20 2.58 -6.06
C ARG A 83 7.38 4.01 -6.58
N LEU A 84 6.33 4.61 -7.15
CA LEU A 84 6.39 5.96 -7.73
C LEU A 84 6.86 7.00 -6.71
N GLN A 85 6.45 6.86 -5.44
CA GLN A 85 6.84 7.75 -4.35
C GLN A 85 8.35 7.77 -4.05
N THR A 86 9.10 6.75 -4.47
CA THR A 86 10.56 6.69 -4.29
C THR A 86 11.33 7.21 -5.49
N VAL A 87 10.64 7.51 -6.59
CA VAL A 87 11.26 7.97 -7.83
C VAL A 87 11.65 9.45 -7.68
N CYS A 88 12.95 9.71 -7.77
CA CYS A 88 13.50 11.06 -7.73
C CYS A 88 13.59 11.67 -9.13
N ALA A 89 13.97 10.86 -10.13
CA ALA A 89 14.14 11.33 -11.51
C ALA A 89 13.99 10.19 -12.52
N VAL A 90 13.54 10.52 -13.72
CA VAL A 90 13.39 9.59 -14.84
C VAL A 90 14.03 10.21 -16.08
N MET A 91 14.99 9.50 -16.67
CA MET A 91 15.67 9.93 -17.89
C MET A 91 15.45 8.89 -18.99
N PRO A 92 14.71 9.23 -20.06
CA PRO A 92 14.59 8.35 -21.22
C PRO A 92 15.90 8.32 -22.01
N GLU A 93 16.28 7.15 -22.50
CA GLU A 93 17.42 7.03 -23.39
C GLU A 93 17.05 7.54 -24.80
N PRO A 94 17.95 8.25 -25.49
CA PRO A 94 17.73 8.63 -26.88
C PRO A 94 17.56 7.36 -27.73
N LYS A 95 16.63 7.41 -28.68
CA LYS A 95 16.53 6.38 -29.70
C LYS A 95 17.76 6.52 -30.60
N CYS A 96 18.67 5.55 -30.55
CA CYS A 96 19.73 5.41 -31.54
C CYS A 96 19.13 5.04 -32.91
#